data_AF-A0A522VJX4-F1
#
_entry.id   AF-A0A522VJX4-F1
#
_cell.length_a   1.000
_cell.length_b   1.000
_cell.length_c   1.000
_cell.angle_alpha   90.00
_cell.angle_beta   90.00
_cell.angle_gamma   90.00
#
_symmetry.space_group_name_H-M   'P 1'
#
loop_
_entity.id
_entity.type
_entity.pdbx_description
1 polymer ?
#
loop_
_entity_poly.entity_id
_entity_poly.type
_entity_poly.pdbx_seq_one_letter_code
_entity_poly.pdbx_strand_id
1 'polypeptide(L)'
;MKGVRHVLERLDLTLNDKKSRTVDARKEHFAFLGFSIRVRTSRVTGNRYPHVEPSAKSLMPEVVKEVNQVLRGWTGYFHYRNSTRMMGKLRYHVEERIRTHLGKRHKV
;
A
#
# COMPACT_ATOMS: atom_id res chain seq x y z
N MET A 1 2.41 24.42 -5.72
CA MET A 1 2.34 23.91 -7.11
C MET A 1 2.88 24.88 -8.19
N LYS A 2 3.37 26.10 -7.85
CA LYS A 2 3.83 27.07 -8.87
C LYS A 2 4.97 26.55 -9.78
N GLY A 3 5.97 25.87 -9.21
CA GLY A 3 7.10 25.32 -9.97
C GLY A 3 6.70 24.25 -10.99
N VAL A 4 5.83 23.30 -10.61
CA VAL A 4 5.35 22.25 -11.54
C VAL A 4 4.54 22.85 -12.69
N ARG A 5 3.71 23.86 -12.40
CA ARG A 5 2.92 24.55 -13.42
C ARG A 5 3.82 25.25 -14.44
N HIS A 6 4.86 25.94 -13.98
CA HIS A 6 5.83 26.60 -14.85
C HIS A 6 6.61 25.63 -15.76
N VAL A 7 6.96 24.44 -15.27
CA VAL A 7 7.63 23.42 -16.09
C VAL A 7 6.69 22.84 -17.16
N LEU A 8 5.43 22.59 -16.81
CA LEU A 8 4.42 22.11 -17.75
C LEU A 8 4.10 23.13 -18.84
N GLU A 9 4.03 24.42 -18.49
CA GLU A 9 3.82 25.52 -19.45
C GLU A 9 4.94 25.57 -20.51
N ARG A 10 6.19 25.33 -20.12
CA ARG A 10 7.32 25.24 -21.08
C ARG A 10 7.23 24.05 -22.04
N LEU A 11 6.41 23.05 -21.72
CA LEU A 11 6.17 21.85 -22.52
C LEU A 11 4.83 21.92 -23.27
N ASP A 12 4.15 23.08 -23.27
CA ASP A 12 2.79 23.26 -23.79
C ASP A 12 1.76 22.30 -23.16
N LEU A 13 1.98 21.90 -21.91
CA LEU A 13 1.09 21.05 -21.14
C LEU A 13 0.34 21.84 -20.07
N THR A 14 -0.93 21.49 -19.85
CA THR A 14 -1.75 22.07 -18.79
C THR A 14 -2.10 21.02 -17.75
N LEU A 15 -2.06 21.42 -16.48
CA LEU A 15 -2.45 20.55 -15.38
C LEU A 15 -3.98 20.44 -15.33
N ASN A 16 -4.50 19.22 -15.25
CA ASN A 16 -5.94 19.00 -15.10
C ASN A 16 -6.35 19.25 -13.64
N ASP A 17 -7.07 20.34 -13.39
CA ASP A 17 -7.50 20.74 -12.04
C ASP A 17 -8.52 19.77 -11.40
N LYS A 18 -9.27 18.99 -12.21
CA LYS A 18 -10.18 17.96 -11.68
C LYS A 18 -9.43 16.72 -11.17
N LYS A 19 -8.26 16.42 -11.75
CA LYS A 19 -7.46 15.23 -11.42
C LYS A 19 -6.31 15.53 -10.44
N SER A 20 -6.00 16.81 -10.21
CA SER A 20 -4.82 17.23 -9.46
C SER A 20 -5.22 17.98 -8.20
N ARG A 21 -4.90 17.42 -7.03
CA ARG A 21 -5.10 18.08 -5.74
C ARG A 21 -3.86 17.91 -4.86
N THR A 22 -3.59 18.89 -4.00
CA THR A 22 -2.57 18.75 -2.96
C THR A 22 -3.16 17.98 -1.79
N VAL A 23 -2.50 16.91 -1.37
CA VAL A 23 -2.94 16.01 -0.30
C VAL A 23 -1.95 16.02 0.85
N ASP A 24 -2.43 16.20 2.08
CA ASP A 24 -1.64 15.92 3.28
C ASP A 24 -1.70 14.42 3.61
N ALA A 25 -0.65 13.70 3.21
CA ALA A 25 -0.52 12.26 3.43
C ALA A 25 -0.53 11.84 4.90
N ARG A 26 -0.44 12.78 5.85
CA ARG A 26 -0.55 12.53 7.29
C ARG A 26 -2.00 12.44 7.77
N LYS A 27 -2.93 13.08 7.06
CA LYS A 27 -4.34 13.14 7.42
C LYS A 27 -5.17 12.19 6.59
N GLU A 28 -4.93 12.17 5.28
CA GLU A 28 -5.66 11.34 4.33
C GLU A 28 -4.70 10.45 3.51
N HIS A 29 -5.26 9.42 2.88
CA HIS A 29 -4.53 8.59 1.93
C HIS A 29 -4.78 9.09 0.51
N PHE A 30 -3.84 8.84 -0.40
CA PHE A 30 -4.04 9.09 -1.83
C PHE A 30 -3.66 7.87 -2.66
N ALA A 31 -4.36 7.70 -3.78
CA ALA A 31 -4.11 6.60 -4.69
C ALA A 31 -3.07 6.99 -5.76
N PHE A 32 -2.10 6.13 -6.00
CA PHE A 32 -1.08 6.30 -7.03
C PHE A 32 -0.64 4.93 -7.58
N LEU A 33 -0.71 4.73 -8.91
CA LEU A 33 -0.27 3.51 -9.61
C LEU A 33 -0.76 2.19 -8.99
N GLY A 34 -2.02 2.14 -8.56
CA GLY A 34 -2.59 0.93 -7.94
C GLY A 34 -2.23 0.74 -6.45
N PHE A 35 -1.66 1.74 -5.80
CA PHE A 35 -1.36 1.75 -4.37
C PHE A 35 -2.08 2.91 -3.67
N SER A 36 -2.45 2.69 -2.42
CA SER A 36 -2.88 3.71 -1.47
C SER A 36 -1.68 4.07 -0.58
N ILE A 37 -1.31 5.34 -0.54
CA ILE A 37 -0.17 5.84 0.21
C ILE A 37 -0.66 6.76 1.33
N ARG A 38 -0.18 6.52 2.55
CA ARG A 38 -0.45 7.36 3.73
C ARG A 38 0.68 7.29 4.73
N VAL A 39 0.82 8.28 5.59
CA VAL A 39 1.72 8.19 6.75
C VAL A 39 1.00 7.44 7.88
N ARG A 40 1.65 6.43 8.45
CA ARG A 40 1.21 5.76 9.68
C ARG A 40 2.25 5.92 10.78
N THR A 41 1.81 5.76 12.02
CA THR A 41 2.68 5.74 13.19
C THR A 41 2.91 4.29 13.61
N SER A 42 4.16 3.92 13.82
CA SER A 42 4.53 2.59 14.32
C SER A 42 4.04 2.42 15.76
N ARG A 43 3.30 1.34 16.03
CA ARG A 43 2.88 0.99 17.40
C ARG A 43 4.04 0.51 18.28
N VAL A 44 5.16 0.14 17.67
CA VAL A 44 6.35 -0.38 18.37
C VAL A 44 7.34 0.73 18.66
N THR A 45 7.65 1.55 17.66
CA THR A 45 8.72 2.56 17.74
C THR A 45 8.20 3.99 17.86
N GLY A 46 6.91 4.24 17.69
CA GLY A 46 6.34 5.61 17.66
C GLY A 46 6.73 6.42 16.42
N ASN A 47 7.67 5.92 15.59
CA ASN A 47 8.13 6.62 14.41
C ASN A 47 7.07 6.63 13.31
N ARG A 48 7.01 7.75 12.57
CA ARG A 48 6.17 7.90 11.39
C ARG A 48 6.84 7.26 10.20
N TYR A 49 6.09 6.50 9.41
CA TYR A 49 6.60 5.88 8.19
C TYR A 49 5.57 5.99 7.06
N PRO A 50 6.01 6.10 5.80
CA PRO A 50 5.15 5.94 4.64
C PRO A 50 4.61 4.51 4.61
N HIS A 51 3.31 4.36 4.76
CA HIS A 51 2.60 3.11 4.58
C HIS A 51 2.03 3.06 3.17
N VAL A 52 2.46 2.04 2.43
CA VAL A 52 2.00 1.75 1.08
C VAL A 52 1.21 0.45 1.14
N GLU A 53 -0.06 0.51 0.77
CA GLU A 53 -0.95 -0.64 0.69
C GLU A 53 -1.54 -0.73 -0.72
N PRO A 54 -1.88 -1.93 -1.22
CA PRO A 54 -2.61 -2.07 -2.48
C PRO A 54 -3.91 -1.27 -2.44
N SER A 55 -4.22 -0.53 -3.49
CA SER A 55 -5.54 0.09 -3.60
C SER A 55 -6.59 -0.99 -3.85
N ALA A 56 -7.82 -0.79 -3.39
CA ALA A 56 -8.91 -1.75 -3.60
C ALA A 56 -9.10 -2.12 -5.09
N LYS A 57 -8.83 -1.16 -5.99
CA LYS A 57 -8.91 -1.34 -7.45
C LYS A 57 -7.79 -2.22 -8.03
N SER A 58 -6.62 -2.25 -7.38
CA SER A 58 -5.45 -3.03 -7.80
C SER A 58 -5.43 -4.44 -7.21
N LEU A 59 -6.28 -4.68 -6.21
CA LEU A 59 -6.35 -5.97 -5.53
C LEU A 59 -6.84 -7.05 -6.50
N MET A 60 -6.21 -8.22 -6.46
CA MET A 60 -6.67 -9.42 -7.17
C MET A 60 -7.47 -10.27 -6.18
N PRO A 61 -8.82 -10.26 -6.24
CA PRO A 61 -9.63 -10.91 -5.21
C PRO A 61 -9.39 -12.42 -5.15
N GLU A 62 -9.14 -13.05 -6.29
CA GLU A 62 -8.88 -14.48 -6.42
C GLU A 62 -7.58 -14.89 -5.72
N VAL A 63 -6.46 -14.23 -6.05
CA VAL A 63 -5.16 -14.48 -5.40
C VAL A 63 -5.24 -14.25 -3.89
N VAL A 64 -5.90 -13.17 -3.47
CA VAL A 64 -6.07 -12.87 -2.03
C VAL A 64 -6.94 -13.92 -1.35
N LYS A 65 -7.97 -14.43 -2.01
CA LYS A 65 -8.85 -15.48 -1.49
C LYS A 65 -8.07 -16.79 -1.28
N GLU A 66 -7.29 -17.21 -2.26
CA GLU A 66 -6.46 -18.42 -2.18
C GLU A 66 -5.42 -18.33 -1.05
N VAL A 67 -4.68 -17.21 -1.00
CA VAL A 67 -3.69 -16.97 0.06
C VAL A 67 -4.37 -16.98 1.43
N ASN A 68 -5.53 -16.32 1.58
CA ASN A 68 -6.26 -16.33 2.83
C ASN A 68 -6.76 -17.73 3.23
N GLN A 69 -7.11 -18.59 2.27
CA GLN A 69 -7.54 -19.95 2.54
C GLN A 69 -6.38 -20.79 3.10
N VAL A 70 -5.21 -20.74 2.46
CA VAL A 70 -4.00 -21.45 2.92
C VAL A 70 -3.57 -20.94 4.30
N LEU A 71 -3.52 -19.61 4.48
CA LEU A 71 -3.11 -19.01 5.75
C LEU A 71 -4.08 -19.34 6.88
N ARG A 72 -5.39 -19.44 6.65
CA ARG A 72 -6.35 -19.85 7.69
C ARG A 72 -6.08 -21.27 8.18
N GLY A 73 -5.85 -22.23 7.27
CA GLY A 73 -5.53 -23.60 7.65
C GLY A 73 -4.19 -23.70 8.37
N TRP A 74 -3.15 -23.06 7.83
CA TRP A 74 -1.81 -23.06 8.42
C TRP A 74 -1.79 -22.39 9.80
N THR A 75 -2.41 -21.21 9.92
CA THR A 75 -2.52 -20.53 11.23
C THR A 75 -3.32 -21.37 12.19
N GLY A 76 -4.45 -21.98 11.81
CA GLY A 76 -5.22 -22.87 12.68
C GLY A 76 -4.40 -24.04 13.23
N TYR A 77 -3.55 -24.66 12.41
CA TYR A 77 -2.67 -25.75 12.82
C TYR A 77 -1.51 -25.28 13.71
N PHE A 78 -0.83 -24.20 13.32
CA PHE A 78 0.35 -23.67 14.03
C PHE A 78 0.03 -22.68 15.15
N HIS A 79 -1.26 -22.42 15.43
CA HIS A 79 -1.69 -21.53 16.51
C HIS A 79 -1.56 -22.24 17.87
N TYR A 80 -0.33 -22.34 18.35
CA TYR A 80 -0.02 -22.86 19.68
C TYR A 80 0.40 -21.73 20.63
N ARG A 81 -0.34 -21.58 21.73
CA ARG A 81 -0.08 -20.63 22.84
C ARG A 81 0.31 -19.22 22.35
N ASN A 82 1.47 -18.69 22.76
CA ASN A 82 1.91 -17.31 22.52
C ASN A 82 2.58 -17.13 21.15
N SER A 83 1.89 -17.47 20.07
CA SER A 83 2.41 -17.34 18.70
C SER A 83 2.20 -15.95 18.08
N THR A 84 1.66 -14.98 18.81
CA THR A 84 1.27 -13.63 18.31
C THR A 84 2.41 -12.91 17.59
N ARG A 85 3.64 -12.97 18.11
CA ARG A 85 4.80 -12.32 17.47
C ARG A 85 5.15 -12.98 16.13
N MET A 86 5.05 -14.31 16.04
CA MET A 86 5.28 -15.04 14.80
C MET A 86 4.16 -14.78 13.79
N MET A 87 2.90 -14.77 14.23
CA MET A 87 1.76 -14.44 13.38
C MET A 87 1.85 -13.00 12.84
N GLY A 88 2.39 -12.07 13.62
CA GLY A 88 2.72 -10.72 13.16
C GLY A 88 3.77 -10.70 12.06
N LYS A 89 4.85 -11.48 12.19
CA LYS A 89 5.88 -11.63 11.15
C LYS A 89 5.32 -12.24 9.86
N LEU A 90 4.50 -13.28 9.98
CA LEU A 90 3.83 -13.91 8.84
C LEU A 90 2.94 -12.91 8.10
N ARG A 91 2.10 -12.17 8.82
CA ARG A 91 1.25 -11.12 8.23
C ARG A 91 2.09 -10.11 7.46
N TYR A 92 3.13 -9.56 8.09
CA TYR A 92 4.02 -8.60 7.45
C TYR A 92 4.66 -9.17 6.17
N HIS A 93 5.15 -10.42 6.24
CA HIS A 93 5.73 -11.09 5.08
C HIS A 93 4.72 -11.24 3.93
N VAL A 94 3.51 -11.71 4.21
CA VAL A 94 2.45 -11.87 3.20
C VAL A 94 2.09 -10.54 2.55
N GLU A 95 1.93 -9.48 3.35
CA GLU A 95 1.68 -8.14 2.85
C GLU A 95 2.82 -7.66 1.93
N GLU A 96 4.07 -7.87 2.32
CA GLU A 96 5.25 -7.50 1.52
C GLU A 96 5.34 -8.28 0.20
N ARG A 97 4.95 -9.56 0.21
CA ARG A 97 4.88 -10.38 -1.01
C ARG A 97 3.80 -9.88 -1.96
N ILE A 98 2.63 -9.50 -1.46
CA ILE A 98 1.55 -8.91 -2.27
C ILE A 98 2.01 -7.55 -2.84
N ARG A 99 2.63 -6.70 -2.03
CA ARG A 99 3.22 -5.42 -2.49
C ARG A 99 4.23 -5.64 -3.60
N THR A 100 5.15 -6.58 -3.41
CA THR A 100 6.19 -6.91 -4.40
C THR A 100 5.58 -7.43 -5.71
N HIS A 101 4.58 -8.32 -5.63
CA HIS A 101 3.89 -8.86 -6.81
C HIS A 101 3.19 -7.73 -7.59
N LEU A 102 2.43 -6.89 -6.91
CA LEU A 102 1.75 -5.74 -7.54
C LEU A 102 2.76 -4.73 -8.08
N GLY A 103 3.86 -4.48 -7.38
CA GLY A 103 4.92 -3.60 -7.85
C GLY A 103 5.57 -4.12 -9.14
N LYS A 104 5.75 -5.44 -9.27
CA LYS A 104 6.22 -6.05 -10.53
C LYS A 104 5.19 -5.94 -11.65
N ARG A 105 3.90 -6.10 -11.33
CA ARG A 105 2.80 -6.04 -12.31
C ARG A 105 2.59 -4.63 -12.88
N HIS A 106 2.74 -3.60 -12.05
CA HIS A 106 2.46 -2.20 -12.43
C HIS A 106 3.70 -1.42 -12.86
N LYS A 107 4.89 -2.05 -12.92
CA LYS A 107 6.05 -1.45 -13.60
C LYS A 107 5.79 -1.44 -15.11
N VAL A 108 5.48 -0.24 -15.62
CA VAL A 108 5.64 0.18 -17.02
C VAL A 108 7.01 0.84 -17.13
#